data_AF-A0A448TG86-F1
#
_entry.id   AF-A0A448TG86-F1
#
_cell.length_a   1.000
_cell.length_b   1.000
_cell.length_c   1.000
_cell.angle_alpha   90.00
_cell.angle_beta   90.00
_cell.angle_gamma   90.00
#
_symmetry.space_group_name_H-M   'P 1'
#
loop_
_entity.id
_entity.type
_entity.pdbx_description
1 polymer ?
#
loop_
_entity_poly.entity_id
_entity_poly.type
_entity_poly.pdbx_seq_one_letter_code
_entity_poly.pdbx_strand_id
1 'polypeptide(L)' 'MSARAKGVILLIVGIVLLLISRTLLGANDVNGLLGGLCLGIGGASVVSSFVFLFSKEPEMQ' A
#
# COMPACT_ATOMS: atom_id res chain seq x y z
N MET A 1 19.82 -0.82 -0.61
CA MET A 1 18.63 -0.27 -1.31
C MET A 1 18.18 0.96 -0.53
N SER A 2 18.14 2.16 -1.14
CA SER A 2 17.85 3.42 -0.42
C SER A 2 16.42 3.44 0.13
N ALA A 3 16.18 4.19 1.22
CA ALA A 3 14.84 4.33 1.83
C ALA A 3 13.78 4.76 0.80
N ARG A 4 14.17 5.66 -0.11
CA ARG A 4 13.32 6.13 -1.21
C ARG A 4 12.96 5.02 -2.20
N ALA A 5 13.90 4.16 -2.57
CA ALA A 5 13.64 3.03 -3.47
C ALA A 5 12.65 2.02 -2.86
N LYS A 6 12.77 1.76 -1.54
CA LYS A 6 11.79 0.93 -0.80
C LYS A 6 10.41 1.59 -0.79
N GLY A 7 10.36 2.92 -0.60
CA GLY A 7 9.14 3.70 -0.70
C GLY A 7 8.45 3.55 -2.06
N VAL A 8 9.17 3.73 -3.17
CA VAL A 8 8.58 3.57 -4.52
C VAL A 8 8.00 2.17 -4.73
N ILE A 9 8.71 1.12 -4.29
CA ILE A 9 8.22 -0.27 -4.42
C ILE A 9 6.94 -0.47 -3.60
N LEU A 10 6.91 0.01 -2.35
CA LEU A 10 5.71 -0.01 -1.50
C LEU A 10 4.53 0.75 -2.12
N LEU A 11 4.80 1.86 -2.81
CA LEU A 11 3.78 2.63 -3.51
C LEU A 11 3.13 1.80 -4.62
N ILE A 12 3.95 1.18 -5.46
CA ILE A 12 3.50 0.37 -6.60
C ILE A 12 2.66 -0.81 -6.09
N VAL A 13 3.16 -1.52 -5.07
CA VAL A 13 2.43 -2.63 -4.44
C VAL A 13 1.09 -2.17 -3.86
N GLY A 14 1.07 -1.03 -3.16
CA GLY A 14 -0.15 -0.46 -2.61
C GLY A 14 -1.18 -0.09 -3.68
N ILE A 15 -0.77 0.55 -4.77
CA ILE A 15 -1.65 0.90 -5.89
C ILE A 15 -2.24 -0.36 -6.55
N VAL A 16 -1.42 -1.38 -6.79
CA VAL A 16 -1.89 -2.65 -7.38
C VAL A 16 -2.94 -3.32 -6.48
N LEU A 17 -2.70 -3.36 -5.16
CA LEU A 17 -3.67 -3.90 -4.19
C LEU A 17 -4.99 -3.12 -4.18
N LEU A 18 -4.95 -1.80 -4.30
CA LEU A 18 -6.16 -0.97 -4.37
C LEU A 18 -6.96 -1.20 -5.66
N LEU A 19 -6.28 -1.39 -6.80
CA LEU A 19 -6.94 -1.72 -8.07
C LEU A 19 -7.61 -3.10 -8.01
N ILE A 20 -6.94 -4.10 -7.45
CA ILE A 20 -7.50 -5.44 -7.28
C ILE A 20 -8.68 -5.40 -6.30
N SER A 21 -8.54 -4.68 -5.19
CA SER A 21 -9.61 -4.46 -4.22
C SER A 21 -10.88 -3.91 -4.87
N ARG A 22 -10.77 -2.94 -5.79
CA ARG A 22 -11.91 -2.36 -6.51
C ARG A 22 -12.68 -3.37 -7.35
N THR A 23 -12.01 -4.38 -7.91
CA THR A 23 -12.67 -5.44 -8.70
C THR A 23 -13.38 -6.48 -7.84
N LEU A 24 -13.01 -6.56 -6.56
CA LEU A 24 -13.52 -7.55 -5.60
C LEU A 24 -14.57 -6.95 -4.65
N LEU A 25 -14.55 -5.63 -4.44
CA LEU A 25 -15.53 -4.90 -3.63
C LEU A 25 -16.91 -4.93 -4.30
N GLY A 26 -17.91 -5.45 -3.58
CA GLY A 26 -19.30 -5.49 -4.03
C GLY A 26 -19.92 -6.89 -4.04
N ALA A 27 -19.11 -7.94 -3.91
CA ALA A 27 -19.60 -9.27 -3.58
C ALA A 27 -19.83 -9.38 -2.05
N ASN A 28 -20.91 -10.02 -1.62
CA ASN A 28 -21.15 -10.31 -0.18
C ASN A 28 -20.54 -11.67 0.26
N ASP A 29 -19.66 -12.22 -0.57
CA ASP A 29 -19.00 -13.51 -0.36
C ASP A 29 -17.51 -13.32 -0.01
N VAL A 30 -16.75 -14.42 -0.02
CA VAL A 30 -15.29 -14.45 0.23
C VAL A 30 -14.53 -13.41 -0.61
N ASN A 31 -14.99 -13.13 -1.83
CA ASN A 31 -14.42 -12.11 -2.71
C ASN A 31 -14.55 -10.70 -2.13
N GLY A 32 -15.68 -10.35 -1.51
CA GLY A 32 -15.85 -9.05 -0.84
C GLY A 32 -14.92 -8.90 0.36
N LEU A 33 -14.73 -9.98 1.12
CA LEU A 33 -13.81 -10.01 2.26
C LEU A 33 -12.36 -9.85 1.81
N LEU A 34 -11.95 -10.54 0.73
CA LEU A 34 -10.65 -10.35 0.08
C LEU A 34 -10.48 -8.93 -0.45
N GLY A 35 -11.52 -8.37 -1.08
CA GLY A 35 -11.52 -6.99 -1.55
C GLY A 35 -11.29 -5.99 -0.42
N GLY A 36 -11.98 -6.14 0.71
CA GLY A 36 -11.79 -5.31 1.90
C GLY A 36 -10.39 -5.41 2.50
N LEU A 37 -9.83 -6.63 2.58
CA LEU A 37 -8.47 -6.87 3.05
C LEU A 37 -7.43 -6.22 2.12
N CYS A 38 -7.59 -6.38 0.79
CA CYS A 38 -6.74 -5.72 -0.19
C CYS A 38 -6.84 -4.19 -0.10
N LEU A 39 -8.02 -3.64 0.21
CA LEU A 39 -8.21 -2.20 0.44
C LEU A 39 -7.38 -1.73 1.65
N GLY A 40 -7.49 -2.45 2.77
CA GLY A 40 -6.79 -2.12 4.02
C GLY A 40 -5.27 -2.21 3.87
N ILE A 41 -4.77 -3.33 3.35
CA ILE A 41 -3.34 -3.54 3.14
C ILE A 41 -2.79 -2.58 2.08
N GLY A 42 -3.53 -2.38 0.97
CA GLY A 42 -3.17 -1.45 -0.08
C GLY A 42 -3.08 -0.01 0.44
N GLY A 43 -4.08 0.43 1.21
CA GLY A 43 -4.08 1.74 1.86
C GLY A 43 -2.90 1.95 2.81
N ALA A 44 -2.63 1.00 3.70
CA ALA A 44 -1.50 1.07 4.63
C ALA A 44 -0.13 1.08 3.89
N SER A 45 -0.02 0.33 2.80
CA SER A 45 1.18 0.29 1.96
C SER A 45 1.43 1.64 1.26
N VAL A 46 0.38 2.30 0.79
CA VAL A 46 0.49 3.66 0.22
C VAL A 46 0.93 4.66 1.29
N VAL A 47 0.30 4.66 2.47
CA VAL A 47 0.66 5.58 3.56
C VAL A 47 2.12 5.38 4.00
N SER A 48 2.54 4.13 4.21
CA SER A 48 3.94 3.84 4.58
C SER A 48 4.93 4.23 3.49
N SER A 49 4.57 4.07 2.20
CA SER A 49 5.38 4.56 1.09
C SER A 49 5.60 6.07 1.14
N PHE A 50 4.53 6.85 1.40
CA PHE A 50 4.65 8.30 1.57
C PHE A 50 5.60 8.66 2.71
N VAL A 51 5.55 7.93 3.83
CA VAL A 51 6.50 8.12 4.93
C VAL A 51 7.94 7.86 4.47
N PHE A 52 8.21 6.78 3.73
CA PHE A 52 9.57 6.49 3.22
C PHE A 52 10.08 7.46 2.15
N LEU A 53 9.18 8.06 1.37
CA LEU A 53 9.54 8.99 0.30
C LEU A 53 9.75 10.42 0.79
N PHE A 54 8.96 10.86 1.78
CA PHE A 54 8.89 12.25 2.21
C PHE A 54 9.43 12.50 3.62
N SER A 55 9.61 11.48 4.46
CA SER A 55 10.35 11.67 5.70
C SER A 55 11.83 11.88 5.39
N LYS A 56 12.42 12.91 6.00
CA LYS A 56 13.88 13.01 6.09
C LYS A 56 14.37 11.73 6.78
N GLU A 57 15.38 11.08 6.19
CA GLU A 57 16.14 10.07 6.91
C GLU A 57 16.58 10.72 8.24
N PRO A 58 16.33 10.09 9.40
CA PRO A 58 16.89 10.60 10.63
C PRO A 58 18.40 10.62 10.43
N GLU A 59 19.01 11.80 10.51
CA GLU A 59 20.46 11.91 10.67
C GLU A 59 20.78 11.12 11.94
N MET A 60 21.25 9.88 11.77
CA MET A 60 21.87 9.15 12.86
C MET A 60 23.11 9.96 13.21
N GLN A 61 22.97 10.75 14.29
CA GLN A 61 24.06 11.46 14.92
C GLN A 61 25.19 10.49 15.30
#